data_AF-A0A3D4DMU3-F1
#
_entry.id   AF-A0A3D4DMU3-F1
#
_cell.length_a   1.000
_cell.length_b   1.000
_cell.length_c   1.000
_cell.angle_alpha   90.00
_cell.angle_beta   90.00
_cell.angle_gamma   90.00
#
_symmetry.space_group_name_H-M   'P 1'
#
loop_
_entity.id
_entity.type
_entity.pdbx_description
1 polymer ?
#
loop_
_entity_poly.entity_id
_entity_poly.type
_entity_poly.pdbx_seq_one_letter_code
_entity_poly.pdbx_strand_id
1 'polypeptide(L)'
;MGIARSSFYAEPEAKPDDATIIAEIRAITDEFEGYGYRRVDAELRHRRFIVNAKKVRRLMRENDLNPRRRRRFVRTTDSDHDGPIFPFIAKGFEIHGPDQMWVADLTYVTISGGFAYLALILDA
;
A
#
# COMPACT_ATOMS: atom_id res chain seq x y z
N MET A 1 31.72 -45.36 0.39
CA MET A 1 30.68 -44.32 0.29
C MET A 1 30.26 -43.93 1.71
N GLY A 2 30.72 -42.78 2.21
CA GLY A 2 30.50 -42.34 3.59
C GLY A 2 29.15 -41.69 3.82
N ILE A 3 28.06 -42.43 3.60
CA ILE A 3 26.68 -41.97 3.87
C ILE A 3 26.10 -42.84 4.99
N ALA A 4 25.40 -42.22 5.94
CA ALA A 4 24.74 -42.93 7.04
C ALA A 4 23.60 -43.83 6.51
N ARG A 5 23.43 -45.02 7.10
CA ARG A 5 22.40 -46.00 6.68
C ARG A 5 20.98 -45.44 6.70
N SER A 6 20.67 -44.52 7.61
CA SER A 6 19.36 -43.86 7.68
C SER A 6 19.03 -43.04 6.43
N SER A 7 20.03 -42.38 5.84
CA SER A 7 19.86 -41.62 4.60
C SER A 7 19.71 -42.52 3.36
N PHE A 8 20.18 -43.78 3.42
CA PHE A 8 20.05 -44.73 2.32
C PHE A 8 18.63 -45.28 2.16
N TYR A 9 17.88 -45.38 3.26
CA TYR A 9 16.49 -45.87 3.27
C TYR A 9 15.44 -44.76 3.36
N ALA A 10 15.85 -43.50 3.50
CA ALA A 10 14.91 -42.39 3.53
C ALA A 10 14.37 -42.13 2.12
N GLU A 11 13.11 -42.48 1.87
CA GLU A 11 12.41 -42.00 0.69
C GLU A 11 12.18 -40.48 0.83
N PRO A 12 12.69 -39.65 -0.09
CA PRO A 12 12.46 -38.23 -0.01
C PRO A 12 10.98 -37.94 -0.29
N GLU A 13 10.25 -37.38 0.67
CA GLU A 13 8.95 -36.78 0.42
C GLU A 13 9.09 -35.76 -0.73
N ALA A 14 8.25 -35.91 -1.76
CA ALA A 14 8.25 -35.01 -2.90
C ALA A 14 7.91 -33.59 -2.44
N LYS A 15 8.92 -32.72 -2.42
CA LYS A 15 8.71 -31.31 -2.08
C LYS A 15 7.85 -30.69 -3.18
N PRO A 16 6.81 -29.90 -2.83
CA PRO A 16 6.03 -29.21 -3.83
C PRO A 16 6.94 -28.28 -4.64
N ASP A 17 6.76 -28.33 -5.97
CA ASP A 17 7.53 -27.53 -6.92
C ASP A 17 7.27 -26.03 -6.69
N ASP A 18 8.24 -25.19 -7.06
CA ASP A 18 8.15 -23.74 -6.92
C ASP A 18 6.92 -23.21 -7.69
N ALA A 19 6.58 -23.81 -8.84
CA ALA A 19 5.40 -23.44 -9.62
C ALA A 19 4.08 -23.66 -8.84
N THR A 20 3.93 -24.81 -8.17
CA THR A 20 2.75 -25.11 -7.34
C THR A 20 2.64 -24.15 -6.17
N ILE A 21 3.77 -23.84 -5.50
CA ILE A 21 3.79 -22.90 -4.38
C ILE A 21 3.42 -21.49 -4.85
N ILE A 22 3.93 -21.05 -6.00
CA ILE A 22 3.59 -19.74 -6.57
C ILE A 22 2.10 -19.66 -6.91
N ALA A 23 1.51 -20.71 -7.47
CA ALA A 23 0.08 -20.76 -7.78
C ALA A 23 -0.78 -20.60 -6.53
N GLU A 24 -0.43 -21.28 -5.44
CA GLU A 24 -1.13 -21.13 -4.15
C GLU A 24 -0.92 -19.75 -3.52
N ILE A 25 0.30 -19.20 -3.59
CA ILE A 25 0.54 -17.82 -3.13
C ILE A 25 -0.35 -16.84 -3.91
N ARG A 26 -0.48 -17.00 -5.24
CA ARG A 26 -1.35 -16.15 -6.07
C ARG A 26 -2.81 -16.24 -5.62
N ALA A 27 -3.33 -17.46 -5.43
CA ALA A 27 -4.69 -17.66 -4.94
C ALA A 27 -4.92 -16.97 -3.58
N ILE A 28 -3.96 -17.06 -2.66
CA ILE A 28 -4.03 -16.38 -1.36
C ILE A 28 -4.00 -14.85 -1.51
N THR A 29 -3.13 -14.32 -2.38
CA THR A 29 -3.02 -12.86 -2.58
C THR A 29 -4.21 -12.27 -3.33
N ASP A 30 -4.86 -13.05 -4.19
CA ASP A 30 -6.08 -12.63 -4.90
C ASP A 30 -7.28 -12.58 -3.93
N GLU A 31 -7.37 -13.54 -3.01
CA GLU A 31 -8.38 -13.55 -1.94
C GLU A 31 -8.10 -12.46 -0.88
N PHE A 32 -6.83 -12.23 -0.56
CA PHE A 32 -6.38 -11.32 0.50
C PHE A 32 -5.30 -10.34 0.03
N GLU A 33 -5.70 -9.30 -0.73
CA GLU A 33 -4.78 -8.33 -1.34
C GLU A 33 -3.82 -7.63 -0.35
N GLY A 34 -4.18 -7.56 0.95
CA GLY A 34 -3.35 -6.93 1.99
C GLY A 34 -2.30 -7.86 2.63
N TYR A 35 -2.23 -9.13 2.26
CA TYR A 35 -1.39 -10.11 2.95
C TYR A 35 0.07 -10.04 2.49
N GLY A 36 0.96 -9.70 3.42
CA GLY A 36 2.40 -9.86 3.23
C GLY A 36 2.87 -11.29 3.52
N TYR A 37 4.14 -11.60 3.19
CA TYR A 37 4.68 -12.96 3.25
C TYR A 37 4.50 -13.70 4.58
N ARG A 38 4.40 -13.00 5.72
CA ARG A 38 4.15 -13.65 7.03
C ARG A 38 2.74 -14.24 7.12
N ARG A 39 1.74 -13.53 6.59
CA ARG A 39 0.34 -13.99 6.58
C ARG A 39 0.13 -15.05 5.50
N VAL A 40 0.77 -14.87 4.33
CA VAL A 40 0.80 -15.89 3.29
C VAL A 40 1.45 -17.19 3.78
N ASP A 41 2.59 -17.11 4.49
CA ASP A 41 3.24 -18.29 5.09
C ASP A 41 2.35 -19.01 6.10
N ALA A 42 1.58 -18.28 6.90
CA ALA A 42 0.60 -18.88 7.82
C ALA A 42 -0.56 -19.56 7.08
N GLU A 43 -1.08 -18.92 6.02
CA GLU A 43 -2.17 -19.46 5.21
C GLU A 43 -1.73 -20.69 4.40
N LEU A 44 -0.52 -20.68 3.85
CA LEU A 44 0.07 -21.86 3.21
C LEU A 44 0.13 -23.04 4.19
N ARG A 45 0.55 -22.83 5.44
CA ARG A 45 0.53 -23.89 6.46
C ARG A 45 -0.88 -24.40 6.75
N HIS A 46 -1.87 -23.51 6.80
CA HIS A 46 -3.28 -23.88 6.99
C HIS A 46 -3.80 -24.75 5.83
N ARG A 47 -3.36 -24.45 4.60
CA ARG A 47 -3.60 -25.24 3.38
C ARG A 47 -2.69 -26.48 3.24
N ARG A 48 -1.95 -26.84 4.31
CA ARG A 48 -1.01 -27.97 4.38
C ARG A 48 0.21 -27.90 3.44
N PHE A 49 0.56 -26.70 2.96
CA PHE A 49 1.82 -26.45 2.27
C PHE A 49 2.92 -26.12 3.29
N ILE A 50 3.82 -27.08 3.53
CA ILE A 50 4.96 -26.89 4.43
C ILE A 50 6.12 -26.27 3.65
N VAL A 51 6.20 -24.93 3.67
CA VAL A 51 7.25 -24.15 3.01
C VAL A 51 8.01 -23.30 4.04
N ASN A 52 9.32 -23.12 3.83
CA ASN A 52 10.10 -22.22 4.66
C ASN A 52 9.70 -20.76 4.39
N ALA A 53 9.45 -19.96 5.43
CA ALA A 53 9.10 -18.54 5.32
C ALA A 53 10.09 -17.71 4.48
N LYS A 54 11.38 -18.06 4.47
CA LYS A 54 12.40 -17.42 3.62
C LYS A 54 12.15 -17.71 2.13
N LYS A 55 11.72 -18.94 1.79
CA LYS A 55 11.35 -19.34 0.43
C LYS A 55 10.07 -18.63 0.00
N VAL A 56 9.04 -18.57 0.85
CA VAL A 56 7.81 -17.80 0.58
C VAL A 56 8.15 -16.34 0.28
N ARG A 57 8.96 -15.69 1.14
CA ARG A 57 9.41 -14.31 0.93
C ARG A 57 10.15 -14.13 -0.40
N ARG A 58 11.06 -15.06 -0.74
CA ARG A 58 11.81 -15.03 -2.00
C ARG A 58 10.86 -15.12 -3.19
N LEU A 59 9.98 -16.12 -3.21
CA LEU A 59 9.03 -16.36 -4.30
C LEU A 59 8.07 -15.18 -4.50
N MET A 60 7.54 -14.61 -3.41
CA MET A 60 6.69 -13.43 -3.50
C MET A 60 7.42 -12.22 -4.09
N ARG A 61 8.69 -12.01 -3.73
CA ARG A 61 9.50 -10.91 -4.25
C ARG A 61 9.83 -11.11 -5.73
N GLU A 62 10.19 -12.33 -6.14
CA GLU A 62 10.57 -12.64 -7.52
C GLU A 62 9.38 -12.66 -8.49
N ASN A 63 8.15 -12.73 -7.98
CA ASN A 63 6.92 -12.78 -8.78
C ASN A 63 6.00 -11.56 -8.58
N ASP A 64 6.49 -10.50 -7.93
CA ASP A 64 5.73 -9.27 -7.65
C ASP A 64 4.41 -9.49 -6.88
N LEU A 65 4.38 -10.49 -5.99
CA LEU A 65 3.20 -10.86 -5.20
C LEU A 65 3.14 -10.16 -3.83
N ASN A 66 4.00 -9.17 -3.59
CA ASN A 66 3.95 -8.41 -2.34
C ASN A 66 2.83 -7.37 -2.40
N PRO A 67 2.05 -7.20 -1.32
CA PRO A 67 0.96 -6.24 -1.29
C PRO A 67 1.50 -4.82 -1.44
N ARG A 68 0.85 -4.03 -2.31
CA ARG A 68 1.19 -2.61 -2.46
C ARG A 68 0.62 -1.84 -1.27
N ARG A 69 1.44 -0.98 -0.67
CA ARG A 69 0.98 -0.09 0.39
C ARG A 69 0.00 0.93 -0.19
N ARG A 70 -1.30 0.73 0.03
CA ARG A 70 -2.32 1.73 -0.31
C ARG A 70 -2.05 2.98 0.52
N ARG A 71 -1.68 4.09 -0.13
CA ARG A 71 -1.69 5.41 0.52
C ARG A 71 -3.15 5.78 0.73
N ARG A 72 -3.55 6.03 1.97
CA ARG A 72 -4.87 6.58 2.27
C ARG A 72 -4.84 8.04 1.81
N PHE A 73 -5.40 8.33 0.64
CA PHE A 73 -5.61 9.69 0.20
C PHE A 73 -6.94 10.16 0.79
N VAL A 74 -6.90 11.19 1.63
CA VAL A 74 -8.11 11.84 2.14
C VAL A 74 -8.46 12.91 1.12
N ARG A 75 -9.52 12.68 0.34
CA ARG A 75 -10.08 13.70 -0.56
C ARG A 75 -10.88 14.66 0.32
N THR A 76 -10.32 15.82 0.61
CA THR A 76 -10.98 16.88 1.40
C THR A 76 -12.01 17.66 0.61
N THR A 77 -11.91 17.62 -0.72
CA THR A 77 -12.78 18.37 -1.63
C THR A 77 -13.49 17.41 -2.56
N ASP A 78 -14.83 17.40 -2.49
CA ASP A 78 -15.62 16.70 -3.48
C ASP A 78 -15.93 17.63 -4.66
N SER A 79 -15.26 17.42 -5.78
CA SER A 79 -15.53 18.15 -7.02
C SER A 79 -16.66 17.55 -7.86
N ASP A 80 -17.23 16.40 -7.45
CA ASP A 80 -18.32 15.72 -8.14
C ASP A 80 -19.62 15.87 -7.33
N HIS A 81 -20.08 17.12 -7.22
CA HIS A 81 -21.25 17.50 -6.44
C HIS A 81 -22.27 18.24 -7.31
N ASP A 82 -23.55 18.16 -6.93
CA ASP A 82 -24.63 18.91 -7.59
C ASP A 82 -24.75 20.36 -7.09
N GLY A 83 -23.85 20.80 -6.20
CA GLY A 83 -23.80 22.17 -5.70
C GLY A 83 -23.35 23.20 -6.77
N PRO A 84 -23.62 24.50 -6.54
CA PRO A 84 -23.23 25.54 -7.49
C PRO A 84 -21.71 25.62 -7.64
N ILE A 85 -21.24 25.57 -8.89
CA ILE A 85 -19.83 25.80 -9.24
C ILE A 85 -19.69 27.25 -9.68
N PHE A 86 -18.95 28.03 -8.89
CA PHE A 86 -18.68 29.43 -9.22
C PHE A 86 -17.57 29.54 -10.29
N PRO A 87 -17.69 30.48 -11.24
CA PRO A 87 -16.66 30.69 -12.24
C PRO A 87 -15.35 31.14 -11.58
N PHE A 88 -14.22 30.66 -12.10
CA PHE A 88 -12.90 31.04 -11.60
C PHE A 88 -12.53 32.44 -12.12
N ILE A 89 -13.04 33.47 -11.44
CA ILE A 89 -12.91 34.88 -11.82
C ILE A 89 -11.48 35.43 -11.75
N ALA A 90 -10.60 34.81 -10.96
CA ALA A 90 -9.19 35.22 -10.88
C ALA A 90 -8.40 34.89 -12.16
N LYS A 91 -8.94 34.04 -13.05
CA LYS A 91 -8.28 33.68 -14.30
C LYS A 91 -8.30 34.86 -15.27
N GLY A 92 -7.13 35.46 -15.51
CA GLY A 92 -6.97 36.60 -16.41
C GLY A 92 -7.28 37.94 -15.75
N PHE A 93 -7.39 37.98 -14.42
CA PHE A 93 -7.46 39.24 -13.68
C PHE A 93 -6.05 39.85 -13.58
N GLU A 94 -5.89 41.08 -14.07
CA GLU A 94 -4.64 41.85 -13.96
C GLU A 94 -4.64 42.68 -12.68
N ILE A 95 -3.58 42.57 -11.89
CA ILE A 95 -3.41 43.26 -10.60
C ILE A 95 -2.48 44.45 -10.83
N HIS A 96 -2.95 45.64 -10.48
CA HIS A 96 -2.26 46.91 -10.66
C HIS A 96 -1.90 47.60 -9.33
N GLY A 97 -2.27 47.01 -8.19
CA GLY A 97 -1.97 47.56 -6.87
C GLY A 97 -2.50 46.67 -5.74
N PRO A 98 -2.20 47.06 -4.49
CA PRO A 98 -2.69 46.35 -3.31
C PRO A 98 -4.22 46.42 -3.20
N ASP A 99 -4.78 45.52 -2.39
CA ASP A 99 -6.22 45.40 -2.11
C ASP A 99 -7.10 45.09 -3.33
N GLN A 100 -6.53 44.42 -4.34
CA GLN A 100 -7.24 44.05 -5.57
C GLN A 100 -7.56 42.56 -5.68
N MET A 101 -6.74 41.70 -5.08
CA MET A 101 -6.98 40.26 -5.04
C MET A 101 -6.43 39.68 -3.74
N TRP A 102 -7.29 39.02 -2.96
CA TRP A 102 -6.86 38.35 -1.75
C TRP A 102 -6.91 36.84 -1.91
N VAL A 103 -5.84 36.16 -1.52
CA VAL A 103 -5.75 34.70 -1.48
C VAL A 103 -5.86 34.26 -0.03
N ALA A 104 -6.79 33.34 0.22
CA ALA A 104 -6.97 32.77 1.54
C ALA A 104 -6.65 31.27 1.52
N ASP A 105 -6.02 30.80 2.60
CA ASP A 105 -5.78 29.38 2.85
C ASP A 105 -6.14 29.04 4.29
N LEU A 106 -6.58 27.80 4.52
CA LEU A 106 -6.88 27.26 5.84
C LEU A 106 -6.11 25.97 6.04
N THR A 107 -5.15 26.00 6.96
CA THR A 107 -4.27 24.87 7.24
C THR A 107 -4.24 24.54 8.73
N TYR A 108 -3.54 23.48 9.11
CA TYR A 108 -3.29 23.13 10.50
C TYR A 108 -1.78 23.14 10.78
N VAL A 109 -1.41 23.70 11.92
CA VAL A 109 -0.01 23.74 12.37
C VAL A 109 0.13 22.95 13.67
N THR A 110 1.17 22.14 13.76
CA THR A 110 1.48 21.36 14.96
C THR A 110 2.12 22.26 16.02
N ILE A 111 1.62 22.17 17.24
CA ILE A 111 2.15 22.88 18.42
C ILE A 111 2.44 21.87 19.54
N SER A 112 3.18 22.29 20.57
CA SER A 112 3.57 21.38 21.67
C SER A 112 2.39 20.69 22.36
N GLY A 113 1.19 21.28 22.32
CA GLY A 113 -0.03 20.74 22.96
C GLY A 113 -1.01 20.05 21.99
N GLY A 114 -0.67 19.91 20.70
CA GLY A 114 -1.59 19.36 19.70
C GLY A 114 -1.49 20.07 18.35
N PHE A 115 -2.62 20.56 17.83
CA PHE A 115 -2.67 21.31 16.59
C PHE A 115 -3.55 22.55 16.74
N ALA A 116 -3.29 23.56 15.91
CA ALA A 116 -4.13 24.74 15.76
C ALA A 116 -4.53 24.89 14.29
N TYR A 117 -5.74 25.39 14.05
CA TYR A 117 -6.14 25.85 12.72
C TYR A 117 -5.53 27.23 12.47
N LEU A 118 -4.92 27.41 11.30
CA LEU A 118 -4.31 28.64 10.84
C LEU A 118 -5.04 29.11 9.59
N ALA A 119 -5.71 30.26 9.69
CA ALA A 119 -6.27 30.97 8.56
C ALA A 119 -5.27 32.02 8.08
N LEU A 120 -4.92 31.95 6.79
CA LEU A 120 -4.01 32.88 6.12
C LEU A 120 -4.82 33.72 5.14
N ILE A 121 -4.58 35.03 5.13
CA ILE A 121 -5.11 35.95 4.13
C ILE A 121 -3.92 36.77 3.65
N LEU A 122 -3.68 36.73 2.33
CA LEU A 122 -2.60 37.42 1.67
C LEU A 122 -3.17 38.32 0.58
N ASP A 123 -2.64 39.53 0.48
CA ASP A 123 -2.85 40.40 -0.69
C ASP A 123 -1.89 39.97 -1.80
N ALA A 124 -2.40 39.81 -3.02
CA ALA A 124 -1.77 39.04 -4.09
C ALA A 124 -0.99 39.87 -5.12
#